data_AF-A0A7J5N7P8-F1
#
_entry.id   AF-A0A7J5N7P8-F1
#
_cell.length_a   1.000
_cell.length_b   1.000
_cell.length_c   1.000
_cell.angle_alpha   90.00
_cell.angle_beta   90.00
_cell.angle_gamma   90.00
#
_symmetry.space_group_name_H-M   'P 1'
#
loop_
_entity.id
_entity.type
_entity.pdbx_description
1 polymer ?
#
loop_
_entity_poly.entity_id
_entity_poly.type
_entity_poly.pdbx_seq_one_letter_code
_entity_poly.pdbx_strand_id
1 'polypeptide(L)'
;MDKRKISAVCATVAALAALCVPGSAAFAADGTLALNAGDGSTLAGHSFTVYKVAGYNDVVKDGANVKSVSASSPDATTDAWVKAALNKNGVTYNTSEGRNAAEQLLRLKTNSDTLRKVAGTLQSTAASSKVAAVKTNQTSATGSLNLTLPEGYYLVVDAQGIPILVSTTIGGSVRMSNGQTLGSTQIKTNVTKIDKKIKSVDGTWKDSAAATNGETRDFKATFTVPNKLAVDTITLEDHMTGIVYVDGSFHATTSSGTDVTNQFGTIGKDKVGNSDGTGFKVTSLQSFVDTYQGKQVTVTYQGKVVNASKANQGLNQILITSNWLPNVVPPDVPTPGPGTDETPVPTYDVNLKKISAADGNKVIQGAKFKLHNDSLNQWYVWNTGSNQWTFTTDESKATEFSTNASGVINFTRLGAGTYTVKETQVPTGYFSFVKPSFTLKITDDGHVTITGKDQPGLTGTVNNADGKTTTPTAVVKNIDNITQLPQTGATTMGVMLVGAFAIILVATASGFAAYRVRHENLGDGPAIA
;
A
#
# COMPACT_ATOMS: atom_id res chain seq x y z
N MET A 1 38.85 40.09 -13.78
CA MET A 1 39.30 41.14 -12.84
C MET A 1 38.14 41.40 -11.89
N ASP A 2 38.16 40.80 -10.70
CA ASP A 2 38.67 41.36 -9.43
C ASP A 2 37.72 42.46 -8.89
N LYS A 3 37.24 42.53 -7.65
CA LYS A 3 37.48 41.79 -6.39
C LYS A 3 36.33 42.06 -5.40
N ARG A 4 36.05 41.07 -4.56
CA ARG A 4 35.27 41.08 -3.30
C ARG A 4 35.64 42.22 -2.34
N LYS A 5 34.67 42.70 -1.53
CA LYS A 5 34.72 42.89 -0.04
C LYS A 5 33.26 42.95 0.48
N ILE A 6 32.67 41.88 1.01
CA ILE A 6 32.52 41.52 2.45
C ILE A 6 32.78 42.70 3.42
N SER A 7 31.70 43.23 3.99
CA SER A 7 31.75 44.10 5.18
C SER A 7 31.48 43.26 6.42
N ALA A 8 32.51 43.12 7.24
CA ALA A 8 32.41 42.85 8.66
C ALA A 8 32.22 44.18 9.40
N VAL A 9 31.31 44.24 10.36
CA VAL A 9 31.35 45.27 11.41
C VAL A 9 31.19 44.56 12.75
N CYS A 10 32.36 44.32 13.34
CA CYS A 10 32.56 44.22 14.78
C CYS A 10 32.58 45.67 15.30
N ALA A 11 31.74 46.01 16.28
CA ALA A 11 31.84 47.27 17.00
C ALA A 11 32.04 46.95 18.50
N THR A 12 33.29 47.08 18.93
CA THR A 12 33.70 47.16 20.33
C THR A 12 33.67 48.61 20.82
N VAL A 13 33.54 48.75 22.15
CA VAL A 13 33.91 49.88 23.05
C VAL A 13 32.74 50.65 23.67
N ALA A 14 32.51 50.41 24.97
CA ALA A 14 32.59 51.43 26.02
C ALA A 14 32.72 50.75 27.40
N ALA A 15 33.70 51.18 28.19
CA ALA A 15 34.03 50.65 29.51
C ALA A 15 33.31 51.43 30.65
N LEU A 16 33.13 50.70 31.76
CA LEU A 16 33.10 51.16 33.17
C LEU A 16 31.84 51.86 33.73
N ALA A 17 31.06 51.09 34.48
CA ALA A 17 30.65 51.45 35.85
C ALA A 17 30.28 50.16 36.61
N ALA A 18 31.08 49.83 37.62
CA ALA A 18 30.79 48.75 38.55
C ALA A 18 29.60 49.12 39.43
N LEU A 19 28.49 48.39 39.29
CA LEU A 19 27.61 48.09 40.42
C LEU A 19 27.62 46.57 40.57
N CYS A 20 28.37 46.11 41.56
CA CYS A 20 28.34 44.72 41.99
C CYS A 20 26.94 44.45 42.57
N VAL A 21 26.04 43.87 41.77
CA VAL A 21 24.83 43.23 42.30
C VAL A 21 25.21 41.77 42.55
N PRO A 22 25.26 41.30 43.80
CA PRO A 22 25.49 39.90 44.07
C PRO A 22 24.28 39.10 43.61
N GLY A 23 24.51 38.14 42.71
CA GLY A 23 23.69 36.95 42.54
C GLY A 23 22.21 37.18 42.20
N SER A 24 21.89 37.71 41.02
CA SER A 24 20.67 37.30 40.35
C SER A 24 20.94 35.98 39.65
N ALA A 25 20.63 34.87 40.34
CA ALA A 25 20.36 33.61 39.66
C ALA A 25 19.33 33.93 38.56
N ALA A 26 19.76 33.90 37.30
CA ALA A 26 18.86 33.99 36.18
C ALA A 26 17.87 32.83 36.33
N PHE A 27 16.64 33.13 36.72
CA PHE A 27 15.56 32.15 36.68
C PHE A 27 15.55 31.61 35.26
N ALA A 28 15.93 30.34 35.09
CA ALA A 28 15.88 29.68 33.80
C ALA A 28 14.43 29.73 33.35
N ALA A 29 14.13 30.55 32.35
CA ALA A 29 12.83 30.50 31.70
C ALA A 29 12.66 29.09 31.12
N ASP A 30 11.48 28.52 31.29
CA ASP A 30 11.13 27.25 30.67
C ASP A 30 10.77 27.50 29.20
N GLY A 31 11.47 26.79 28.32
CA GLY A 31 11.16 26.70 26.91
C GLY A 31 10.37 25.43 26.60
N THR A 32 9.66 25.46 25.48
CA THR A 32 8.94 24.29 24.95
C THR A 32 9.65 23.74 23.72
N LEU A 33 9.60 22.42 23.56
CA LEU A 33 10.10 21.70 22.40
C LEU A 33 9.09 20.64 21.97
N ALA A 34 8.54 20.77 20.77
CA ALA A 34 7.70 19.77 20.14
C ALA A 34 8.52 18.89 19.18
N LEU A 35 8.55 17.59 19.42
CA LEU A 35 9.05 16.59 18.48
C LEU A 35 7.86 16.02 17.73
N ASN A 36 7.89 16.07 16.40
CA ASN A 36 6.74 15.67 15.58
C ASN A 36 7.11 14.56 14.59
N ALA A 37 6.25 13.57 14.47
CA ALA A 37 6.23 12.65 13.33
C ALA A 37 5.77 13.41 12.07
N GLY A 38 6.06 12.86 10.89
CA GLY A 38 5.42 13.35 9.67
C GLY A 38 3.96 12.87 9.58
N ASP A 39 3.20 13.47 8.66
CA ASP A 39 1.79 13.20 8.42
C ASP A 39 1.53 11.70 8.25
N GLY A 40 0.52 11.18 8.96
CA GLY A 40 0.13 9.77 8.94
C GLY A 40 1.08 8.81 9.67
N SER A 41 2.14 9.31 10.31
CA SER A 41 3.07 8.54 11.15
C SER A 41 2.85 8.82 12.64
N THR A 42 3.38 7.95 13.51
CA THR A 42 3.39 8.14 14.96
C THR A 42 4.82 8.07 15.49
N LEU A 43 5.01 8.51 16.75
CA LEU A 43 6.28 8.34 17.47
C LEU A 43 6.36 6.99 18.21
N ALA A 44 5.44 6.06 17.93
CA ALA A 44 5.44 4.75 18.58
C ALA A 44 6.72 3.96 18.24
N GLY A 45 7.38 3.43 19.27
CA GLY A 45 8.67 2.74 19.15
C GLY A 45 9.90 3.65 19.26
N HIS A 46 9.73 4.97 19.21
CA HIS A 46 10.80 5.91 19.48
C HIS A 46 11.00 6.14 20.98
N SER A 47 12.26 6.31 21.38
CA SER A 47 12.65 6.68 22.75
C SER A 47 13.70 7.79 22.67
N PHE A 48 13.33 8.97 23.19
CA PHE A 48 14.14 10.17 23.10
C PHE A 48 14.89 10.44 24.40
N THR A 49 16.18 10.72 24.26
CA THR A 49 17.06 11.24 25.31
C THR A 49 17.59 12.62 24.91
N VAL A 50 17.51 13.59 25.82
CA VAL A 50 17.70 15.01 25.51
C VAL A 50 18.83 15.58 26.36
N TYR A 51 19.87 16.08 25.70
CA TYR A 51 21.07 16.67 26.32
C TYR A 51 21.14 18.16 26.01
N LYS A 52 21.31 18.99 27.03
CA LYS A 52 21.52 20.43 26.83
C LYS A 52 22.97 20.65 26.38
N VAL A 53 23.16 21.25 25.20
CA VAL A 53 24.49 21.51 24.64
C VAL A 53 24.86 23.00 24.66
N ALA A 54 23.87 23.89 24.80
CA ALA A 54 24.09 25.32 25.04
C ALA A 54 22.95 25.93 25.87
N GLY A 55 23.28 26.88 26.73
CA GLY A 55 22.35 27.86 27.29
C GLY A 55 22.28 29.11 26.44
N TYR A 56 21.18 29.85 26.54
CA TYR A 56 20.99 31.13 25.85
C TYR A 56 21.20 32.29 26.80
N ASN A 57 21.90 33.32 26.34
CA ASN A 57 22.06 34.61 27.01
C ASN A 57 21.82 35.74 26.01
N ASP A 58 21.76 36.98 26.51
CA ASP A 58 21.64 38.21 25.70
C ASP A 58 20.60 38.13 24.57
N VAL A 59 19.41 37.60 24.89
CA VAL A 59 18.32 37.44 23.91
C VAL A 59 17.81 38.82 23.49
N VAL A 60 17.98 39.15 22.21
CA VAL A 60 17.44 40.36 21.59
C VAL A 60 16.21 40.01 20.79
N LYS A 61 15.07 40.61 21.14
CA LYS A 61 13.82 40.45 20.40
C LYS A 61 13.62 41.53 19.36
N ASP A 62 12.87 41.18 18.32
CA ASP A 62 12.36 42.06 17.28
C ASP A 62 10.87 41.74 17.10
N GLY A 63 10.03 42.49 17.80
CA GLY A 63 8.62 42.16 17.98
C GLY A 63 8.42 40.79 18.64
N ALA A 64 7.67 39.91 17.97
CA ALA A 64 7.40 38.54 18.44
C ALA A 64 8.56 37.56 18.16
N ASN A 65 9.56 37.97 17.39
CA ASN A 65 10.65 37.10 16.94
C ASN A 65 11.95 37.36 17.71
N VAL A 66 12.86 36.39 17.68
CA VAL A 66 14.23 36.56 18.20
C VAL A 66 15.14 37.05 17.08
N LYS A 67 15.78 38.20 17.29
CA LYS A 67 16.74 38.79 16.35
C LYS A 67 18.12 38.16 16.51
N SER A 68 18.58 38.03 17.75
CA SER A 68 19.89 37.44 18.07
C SER A 68 19.89 36.88 19.49
N VAL A 69 20.80 35.95 19.73
CA VAL A 69 21.03 35.31 21.03
C VAL A 69 22.52 34.98 21.14
N SER A 70 23.10 35.10 22.33
CA SER A 70 24.43 34.59 22.65
C SER A 70 24.31 33.22 23.33
N ALA A 71 25.38 32.43 23.31
CA ALA A 71 25.35 31.07 23.88
C ALA A 71 26.47 30.86 24.88
N SER A 72 26.18 30.12 25.94
CA SER A 72 27.15 29.67 26.93
C SER A 72 27.04 28.18 27.17
N SER A 73 28.14 27.56 27.57
CA SER A 73 28.14 26.15 27.97
C SER A 73 27.37 26.00 29.29
N PRO A 74 26.47 25.01 29.44
CA PRO A 74 25.72 24.78 30.68
C PRO A 74 26.63 24.51 31.89
N ASP A 75 27.72 23.78 31.67
CA ASP A 75 28.74 23.44 32.65
C ASP A 75 30.07 23.10 31.94
N ALA A 76 31.14 22.90 32.72
CA ALA A 76 32.47 22.60 32.20
C ALA A 76 32.57 21.23 31.48
N THR A 77 31.76 20.24 31.91
CA THR A 77 31.74 18.90 31.30
C THR A 77 31.15 18.97 29.90
N THR A 78 30.04 19.69 29.76
CA THR A 78 29.36 19.95 28.49
C THR A 78 30.23 20.78 27.56
N ASP A 79 30.94 21.79 28.08
CA ASP A 79 31.91 22.57 27.30
C ASP A 79 32.99 21.67 26.69
N ALA A 80 33.61 20.81 27.51
CA ALA A 80 34.64 19.87 27.07
C ALA A 80 34.09 18.90 26.02
N TRP A 81 32.86 18.40 26.20
CA TRP A 81 32.22 17.48 25.27
C TRP A 81 31.92 18.13 23.90
N VAL A 82 31.31 19.32 23.90
CA VAL A 82 31.02 20.06 22.66
C VAL A 82 32.31 20.46 21.96
N LYS A 83 33.32 20.93 22.71
CA LYS A 83 34.64 21.27 22.17
C LYS A 83 35.32 20.06 21.52
N ALA A 84 35.29 18.89 22.18
CA ALA A 84 35.84 17.66 21.63
C ALA A 84 35.14 17.26 20.32
N ALA A 85 33.81 17.38 20.25
CA ALA A 85 33.04 17.11 19.04
C ALA A 85 33.36 18.09 17.91
N LEU A 86 33.52 19.38 18.19
CA LEU A 86 33.91 20.39 17.20
C LEU A 86 35.32 20.11 16.66
N ASN A 87 36.29 19.88 17.56
CA ASN A 87 37.69 19.63 17.19
C ASN A 87 37.86 18.36 16.36
N LYS A 88 37.19 17.26 16.74
CA LYS A 88 37.22 15.99 15.98
C LYS A 88 36.75 16.17 14.53
N ASN A 89 35.87 17.14 14.28
CA ASN A 89 35.31 17.43 12.97
C ASN A 89 35.93 18.66 12.30
N GLY A 90 37.12 19.08 12.75
CA GLY A 90 37.90 20.15 12.12
C GLY A 90 37.34 21.56 12.31
N VAL A 91 36.46 21.76 13.29
CA VAL A 91 35.88 23.08 13.58
C VAL A 91 36.75 23.80 14.62
N THR A 92 37.39 24.89 14.20
CA THR A 92 38.17 25.78 15.06
C THR A 92 37.45 27.09 15.31
N TYR A 93 37.67 27.71 16.49
CA TYR A 93 37.13 29.02 16.83
C TYR A 93 38.12 29.83 17.66
N ASN A 94 38.03 31.15 17.56
CA ASN A 94 38.98 32.05 18.20
C ASN A 94 38.65 32.25 19.70
N THR A 95 39.35 31.53 20.57
CA THR A 95 39.22 31.69 22.03
C THR A 95 39.78 33.02 22.53
N SER A 96 40.66 33.70 21.77
CA SER A 96 41.20 35.01 22.14
C SER A 96 40.19 36.15 21.96
N GLU A 97 39.14 35.93 21.18
CA GLU A 97 37.98 36.84 21.04
C GLU A 97 36.88 36.54 22.06
N GLY A 98 37.15 35.72 23.08
CA GLY A 98 36.16 35.33 24.08
C GLY A 98 35.10 34.34 23.59
N ARG A 99 35.26 33.75 22.38
CA ARG A 99 34.31 32.78 21.84
C ARG A 99 34.43 31.45 22.57
N ASN A 100 33.28 30.83 22.83
CA ASN A 100 33.19 29.51 23.48
C ASN A 100 32.65 28.43 22.53
N ALA A 101 32.69 27.17 22.97
CA ALA A 101 32.29 26.02 22.16
C ALA A 101 30.79 26.07 21.79
N ALA A 102 29.94 26.49 22.74
CA ALA A 102 28.50 26.62 22.53
C ALA A 102 28.17 27.65 21.45
N GLU A 103 28.77 28.84 21.49
CA GLU A 103 28.60 29.84 20.42
C GLU A 103 29.07 29.33 19.06
N GLN A 104 30.21 28.61 19.03
CA GLN A 104 30.71 28.08 17.78
C GLN A 104 29.77 27.02 17.20
N LEU A 105 29.18 26.16 18.04
CA LEU A 105 28.19 25.17 17.62
C LEU A 105 26.98 25.84 16.95
N LEU A 106 26.43 26.91 17.56
CA LEU A 106 25.29 27.65 17.01
C LEU A 106 25.62 28.42 15.72
N ARG A 107 26.89 28.81 15.54
CA ARG A 107 27.37 29.49 14.32
C ARG A 107 27.62 28.55 13.15
N LEU A 108 27.62 27.23 13.36
CA LEU A 108 27.74 26.28 12.26
C LEU A 108 26.60 26.47 11.27
N LYS A 109 26.95 26.53 9.98
CA LYS A 109 25.96 26.67 8.92
C LYS A 109 24.92 25.56 9.04
N THR A 110 23.66 25.95 9.14
CA THR A 110 22.52 25.04 9.12
C THR A 110 22.59 24.15 7.86
N ASN A 111 22.27 22.87 8.02
CA ASN A 111 22.26 21.86 6.94
C ASN A 111 23.64 21.55 6.33
N SER A 112 24.73 21.93 6.99
CA SER A 112 26.08 21.58 6.54
C SER A 112 26.48 20.15 6.91
N ASP A 113 27.36 19.57 6.11
CA ASP A 113 28.02 18.29 6.40
C ASP A 113 28.75 18.33 7.75
N THR A 114 29.42 19.43 8.04
CA THR A 114 30.10 19.68 9.31
C THR A 114 29.14 19.60 10.51
N LEU A 115 27.96 20.23 10.43
CA LEU A 115 26.98 20.19 11.52
C LEU A 115 26.46 18.76 11.76
N ARG A 116 26.25 17.98 10.69
CA ARG A 116 25.84 16.58 10.80
C ARG A 116 26.92 15.72 11.45
N LYS A 117 28.18 15.87 11.03
CA LYS A 117 29.33 15.20 11.64
C LYS A 117 29.48 15.51 13.13
N VAL A 118 29.32 16.78 13.50
CA VAL A 118 29.34 17.21 14.91
C VAL A 118 28.19 16.58 15.69
N ALA A 119 26.95 16.60 15.16
CA ALA A 119 25.80 15.97 15.80
C ALA A 119 25.98 14.44 15.97
N GLY A 120 26.50 13.76 14.95
CA GLY A 120 26.83 12.33 15.00
C GLY A 120 27.92 12.02 16.03
N THR A 121 28.94 12.86 16.12
CA THR A 121 30.00 12.73 17.14
C THR A 121 29.44 12.92 18.54
N LEU A 122 28.62 13.95 18.76
CA LEU A 122 27.95 14.16 20.04
C LEU A 122 27.14 12.92 20.41
N GLN A 123 26.28 12.41 19.52
CA GLN A 123 25.51 11.18 19.79
C GLN A 123 26.40 9.98 20.14
N SER A 124 27.41 9.67 19.32
CA SER A 124 28.32 8.52 19.55
C SER A 124 29.07 8.59 20.88
N THR A 125 29.32 9.80 21.39
CA THR A 125 30.09 10.03 22.61
C THR A 125 29.21 10.36 23.82
N ALA A 126 27.89 10.49 23.64
CA ALA A 126 26.96 10.93 24.68
C ALA A 126 27.07 10.07 25.95
N ALA A 127 27.10 8.75 25.83
CA ALA A 127 27.24 7.83 26.97
C ALA A 127 28.58 8.00 27.71
N SER A 128 29.67 8.24 26.97
CA SER A 128 31.02 8.43 27.55
C SER A 128 31.28 9.85 28.07
N SER A 129 30.44 10.82 27.70
CA SER A 129 30.65 12.25 27.96
C SER A 129 30.50 12.64 29.44
N LYS A 130 29.82 11.80 30.23
CA LYS A 130 29.39 12.08 31.61
C LYS A 130 28.43 13.28 31.74
N VAL A 131 27.95 13.84 30.63
CA VAL A 131 26.92 14.89 30.62
C VAL A 131 25.57 14.28 30.99
N ALA A 132 24.91 14.86 31.99
CA ALA A 132 23.58 14.41 32.40
C ALA A 132 22.53 14.80 31.35
N ALA A 133 21.69 13.83 30.95
CA ALA A 133 20.53 14.13 30.12
C ALA A 133 19.49 14.92 30.95
N VAL A 134 18.88 15.93 30.34
CA VAL A 134 17.80 16.71 30.95
C VAL A 134 16.51 15.90 31.01
N LYS A 135 16.28 15.05 30.00
CA LYS A 135 15.19 14.08 29.96
C LYS A 135 15.69 12.79 29.33
N THR A 136 15.23 11.65 29.83
CA THR A 136 15.56 10.31 29.31
C THR A 136 14.27 9.53 29.05
N ASN A 137 14.31 8.55 28.15
CA ASN A 137 13.20 7.61 27.89
C ASN A 137 11.86 8.31 27.62
N GLN A 138 11.89 9.45 26.93
CA GLN A 138 10.67 10.13 26.56
C GLN A 138 10.06 9.43 25.35
N THR A 139 8.81 8.98 25.48
CA THR A 139 8.09 8.22 24.46
C THR A 139 6.74 8.86 24.19
N SER A 140 6.21 8.68 22.98
CA SER A 140 4.82 9.04 22.66
C SER A 140 4.25 8.01 21.70
N ALA A 141 3.00 7.60 21.90
CA ALA A 141 2.28 6.79 20.93
C ALA A 141 1.59 7.63 19.85
N THR A 142 1.56 8.96 20.02
CA THR A 142 0.90 9.89 19.09
C THR A 142 1.89 10.46 18.08
N GLY A 143 1.43 11.29 17.16
CA GLY A 143 2.28 11.98 16.19
C GLY A 143 3.15 13.12 16.77
N SER A 144 3.04 13.43 18.07
CA SER A 144 3.81 14.51 18.68
C SER A 144 4.20 14.19 20.13
N LEU A 145 5.31 14.78 20.57
CA LEU A 145 5.81 14.74 21.94
C LEU A 145 6.24 16.15 22.32
N ASN A 146 5.54 16.74 23.28
CA ASN A 146 5.85 18.05 23.82
C ASN A 146 6.70 17.91 25.08
N LEU A 147 7.83 18.62 25.09
CA LEU A 147 8.77 18.65 26.20
C LEU A 147 8.86 20.07 26.76
N THR A 148 8.77 20.19 28.07
CA THR A 148 9.16 21.41 28.81
C THR A 148 10.58 21.23 29.31
N LEU A 149 11.46 22.13 28.90
CA LEU A 149 12.90 22.09 29.15
C LEU A 149 13.37 23.50 29.51
N PRO A 150 14.42 23.68 30.32
CA PRO A 150 15.07 24.99 30.45
C PRO A 150 15.44 25.55 29.08
N GLU A 151 15.30 26.86 28.85
CA GLU A 151 15.67 27.43 27.54
C GLU A 151 17.11 27.09 27.14
N GLY A 152 17.28 26.65 25.89
CA GLY A 152 18.59 26.30 25.37
C GLY A 152 18.58 25.55 24.03
N TYR A 153 19.78 25.18 23.62
CA TYR A 153 20.04 24.34 22.45
C TYR A 153 20.34 22.91 22.90
N TYR A 154 19.74 21.95 22.22
CA TYR A 154 19.68 20.57 22.67
C TYR A 154 20.10 19.60 21.57
N LEU A 155 20.82 18.55 21.99
CA LEU A 155 20.93 17.30 21.24
C LEU A 155 19.81 16.37 21.68
N VAL A 156 18.96 15.98 20.75
CA VAL A 156 17.96 14.93 20.92
C VAL A 156 18.50 13.67 20.23
N VAL A 157 18.72 12.63 21.03
CA VAL A 157 19.10 11.29 20.58
C VAL A 157 17.85 10.43 20.58
N ASP A 158 17.58 9.80 19.45
CA ASP A 158 16.49 8.86 19.26
C ASP A 158 17.08 7.46 19.11
N ALA A 159 16.60 6.49 19.89
CA ALA A 159 17.01 5.10 19.80
C ALA A 159 16.83 4.49 18.40
N GLN A 160 15.90 5.03 17.61
CA GLN A 160 15.60 4.59 16.25
C GLN A 160 15.84 5.67 15.19
N GLY A 161 16.59 6.73 15.51
CA GLY A 161 16.67 7.91 14.65
C GLY A 161 18.07 8.49 14.49
N ILE A 162 18.11 9.52 13.66
CA ILE A 162 19.31 10.33 13.43
C ILE A 162 19.32 11.50 14.44
N PRO A 163 20.49 11.91 14.95
CA PRO A 163 20.56 12.98 15.94
C PRO A 163 19.95 14.28 15.42
N ILE A 164 19.27 14.97 16.34
CA ILE A 164 18.64 16.26 16.07
C ILE A 164 19.24 17.30 17.00
N LEU A 165 19.85 18.34 16.43
CA LEU A 165 20.21 19.54 17.16
C LEU A 165 19.08 20.56 17.00
N VAL A 166 18.47 20.98 18.10
CA VAL A 166 17.24 21.77 18.09
C VAL A 166 17.20 22.77 19.24
N SER A 167 16.58 23.92 18.98
CA SER A 167 16.29 24.94 19.98
C SER A 167 14.93 24.70 20.63
N THR A 168 14.81 24.98 21.92
CA THR A 168 13.50 25.28 22.53
C THR A 168 12.93 26.58 21.98
N THR A 169 11.72 26.95 22.38
CA THR A 169 11.30 28.35 22.33
C THR A 169 12.25 29.21 23.19
N ILE A 170 12.31 30.52 22.89
CA ILE A 170 13.19 31.47 23.57
C ILE A 170 12.37 32.68 23.97
N GLY A 171 12.22 32.94 25.27
CA GLY A 171 11.34 33.95 25.82
C GLY A 171 9.90 33.85 25.29
N GLY A 172 9.40 32.64 25.05
CA GLY A 172 8.08 32.38 24.44
C GLY A 172 8.00 32.57 22.91
N SER A 173 9.07 33.02 22.25
CA SER A 173 9.11 33.16 20.79
C SER A 173 9.32 31.80 20.10
N VAL A 174 8.55 31.57 19.04
CA VAL A 174 8.60 30.34 18.21
C VAL A 174 9.35 30.53 16.89
N ARG A 175 9.92 31.72 16.65
CA ARG A 175 10.65 32.05 15.42
C ARG A 175 11.81 33.02 15.65
N MET A 176 12.84 32.87 14.81
CA MET A 176 13.89 33.86 14.61
C MET A 176 13.48 34.88 13.53
N SER A 177 14.02 36.10 13.55
CA SER A 177 13.74 37.12 12.53
C SER A 177 14.19 36.72 11.12
N ASN A 178 15.13 35.77 11.01
CA ASN A 178 15.55 35.18 9.72
C ASN A 178 14.59 34.09 9.19
N GLY A 179 13.47 33.85 9.88
CA GLY A 179 12.44 32.90 9.50
C GLY A 179 12.57 31.49 10.08
N GLN A 180 13.69 31.15 10.75
CA GLN A 180 13.91 29.84 11.38
C GLN A 180 12.89 29.58 12.51
N THR A 181 12.36 28.36 12.55
CA THR A 181 11.43 27.91 13.60
C THR A 181 12.20 27.55 14.88
N LEU A 182 11.65 27.92 16.03
CA LEU A 182 12.14 27.58 17.37
C LEU A 182 11.11 26.70 18.09
N GLY A 183 11.58 25.81 18.97
CA GLY A 183 10.72 25.01 19.84
C GLY A 183 9.93 23.91 19.12
N SER A 184 10.24 23.60 17.87
CA SER A 184 9.60 22.50 17.15
C SER A 184 10.52 21.93 16.07
N THR A 185 10.49 20.61 15.91
CA THR A 185 11.18 19.89 14.84
C THR A 185 10.40 18.65 14.43
N GLN A 186 10.57 18.25 13.16
CA GLN A 186 10.19 16.91 12.72
C GLN A 186 11.33 15.94 13.02
N ILE A 187 10.98 14.73 13.46
CA ILE A 187 11.96 13.68 13.72
C ILE A 187 12.60 13.20 12.42
N LYS A 188 13.82 12.68 12.52
CA LYS A 188 14.53 12.05 11.40
C LYS A 188 14.51 10.55 11.65
N THR A 189 13.66 9.83 10.92
CA THR A 189 13.58 8.37 11.00
C THR A 189 14.80 7.73 10.34
N ASN A 190 15.21 6.56 10.86
CA ASN A 190 16.22 5.72 10.23
C ASN A 190 15.65 4.94 9.02
N VAL A 191 14.37 4.53 9.04
CA VAL A 191 13.74 3.79 7.94
C VAL A 191 12.45 4.49 7.56
N THR A 192 12.25 4.68 6.27
CA THR A 192 10.97 5.17 5.73
C THR A 192 10.04 3.99 5.58
N LYS A 193 8.91 4.00 6.30
CA LYS A 193 7.88 2.96 6.16
C LYS A 193 7.01 3.23 4.93
N ILE A 194 6.54 2.15 4.32
CA ILE A 194 5.61 2.18 3.17
C ILE A 194 4.50 1.16 3.41
N ASP A 195 3.27 1.52 3.08
CA ASP A 195 2.05 0.69 3.21
C ASP A 195 1.48 0.45 1.81
N LYS A 196 1.47 -0.80 1.37
CA LYS A 196 1.10 -1.23 0.03
C LYS A 196 -0.22 -2.00 0.06
N LYS A 197 -1.11 -1.67 -0.87
CA LYS A 197 -2.43 -2.30 -1.00
C LYS A 197 -2.81 -2.53 -2.46
N ILE A 198 -3.67 -3.51 -2.67
CA ILE A 198 -4.35 -3.78 -3.94
C ILE A 198 -5.83 -3.42 -3.82
N LYS A 199 -6.41 -2.92 -4.90
CA LYS A 199 -7.85 -2.69 -4.98
C LYS A 199 -8.58 -3.99 -5.31
N SER A 200 -9.50 -4.39 -4.45
CA SER A 200 -10.40 -5.52 -4.70
C SER A 200 -11.43 -5.16 -5.78
N VAL A 201 -12.10 -6.17 -6.33
CA VAL A 201 -13.19 -6.01 -7.32
C VAL A 201 -14.37 -5.22 -6.76
N ASP A 202 -14.53 -5.20 -5.44
CA ASP A 202 -15.54 -4.39 -4.72
C ASP A 202 -15.14 -2.91 -4.58
N GLY A 203 -13.95 -2.52 -5.04
CA GLY A 203 -13.41 -1.17 -4.98
C GLY A 203 -12.66 -0.82 -3.69
N THR A 204 -12.61 -1.72 -2.71
CA THR A 204 -11.92 -1.50 -1.43
C THR A 204 -10.43 -1.83 -1.54
N TRP A 205 -9.59 -1.12 -0.77
CA TRP A 205 -8.15 -1.37 -0.70
C TRP A 205 -7.83 -2.41 0.38
N LYS A 206 -7.11 -3.47 0.02
CA LYS A 206 -6.76 -4.61 0.89
C LYS A 206 -5.27 -4.94 0.78
N ASP A 207 -4.73 -5.60 1.81
CA ASP A 207 -3.33 -6.06 1.82
C ASP A 207 -3.10 -7.28 0.91
N SER A 208 -4.19 -7.96 0.54
CA SER A 208 -4.22 -9.05 -0.43
C SER A 208 -5.60 -9.09 -1.10
N ALA A 209 -5.64 -9.36 -2.39
CA ALA A 209 -6.90 -9.54 -3.14
C ALA A 209 -6.68 -10.50 -4.30
N ALA A 210 -7.69 -11.33 -4.57
CA ALA A 210 -7.60 -12.30 -5.65
C ALA A 210 -7.96 -11.66 -6.99
N ALA A 211 -7.26 -12.06 -8.05
CA ALA A 211 -7.44 -11.50 -9.38
C ALA A 211 -7.26 -12.58 -10.45
N THR A 212 -8.10 -12.54 -11.48
CA THR A 212 -8.06 -13.52 -12.57
C THR A 212 -6.83 -13.25 -13.44
N ASN A 213 -6.12 -14.29 -13.87
CA ASN A 213 -5.07 -14.12 -14.88
C ASN A 213 -5.63 -13.50 -16.16
N GLY A 214 -5.06 -12.37 -16.59
CA GLY A 214 -5.53 -11.55 -17.70
C GLY A 214 -6.09 -10.19 -17.25
N GLU A 215 -6.51 -10.06 -15.99
CA GLU A 215 -7.01 -8.81 -15.42
C GLU A 215 -5.89 -7.82 -15.09
N THR A 216 -6.24 -6.52 -15.16
CA THR A 216 -5.43 -5.42 -14.64
C THR A 216 -5.99 -5.00 -13.28
N ARG A 217 -5.12 -4.77 -12.30
CA ARG A 217 -5.48 -4.35 -10.94
C ARG A 217 -4.76 -3.08 -10.55
N ASP A 218 -5.44 -2.24 -9.78
CA ASP A 218 -4.87 -1.04 -9.18
C ASP A 218 -4.13 -1.41 -7.89
N PHE A 219 -2.93 -0.86 -7.74
CA PHE A 219 -2.13 -0.88 -6.52
C PHE A 219 -1.95 0.54 -6.00
N LYS A 220 -1.77 0.66 -4.70
CA LYS A 220 -1.30 1.90 -4.08
C LYS A 220 -0.22 1.62 -3.06
N ALA A 221 0.68 2.58 -2.92
CA ALA A 221 1.71 2.58 -1.89
C ALA A 221 1.73 3.94 -1.20
N THR A 222 1.60 3.96 0.12
CA THR A 222 1.51 5.17 0.94
C THR A 222 2.72 5.28 1.84
N PHE A 223 3.39 6.44 1.84
CA PHE A 223 4.53 6.69 2.69
C PHE A 223 4.61 8.15 3.11
N THR A 224 5.35 8.43 4.18
CA THR A 224 5.65 9.79 4.62
C THR A 224 6.99 10.21 4.05
N VAL A 225 7.04 11.35 3.36
CA VAL A 225 8.28 11.86 2.76
C VAL A 225 9.30 12.15 3.87
N PRO A 226 10.55 11.66 3.76
CA PRO A 226 11.56 11.85 4.79
C PRO A 226 11.94 13.32 5.04
N ASN A 227 12.62 13.57 6.15
CA ASN A 227 13.14 14.90 6.47
C ASN A 227 14.32 15.26 5.55
N LYS A 228 14.26 16.44 4.93
CA LYS A 228 15.30 16.90 3.98
C LYS A 228 16.68 17.10 4.59
N LEU A 229 16.77 17.17 5.92
CA LEU A 229 18.04 17.25 6.63
C LEU A 229 18.75 15.90 6.74
N ALA A 230 18.07 14.82 6.35
CA ALA A 230 18.57 13.46 6.38
C ALA A 230 18.65 12.83 4.98
N VAL A 231 17.69 13.11 4.12
CA VAL A 231 17.51 12.43 2.83
C VAL A 231 17.47 13.45 1.71
N ASP A 232 18.13 13.13 0.59
CA ASP A 232 18.18 13.97 -0.61
C ASP A 232 17.05 13.65 -1.58
N THR A 233 16.90 12.36 -1.89
CA THR A 233 15.86 11.81 -2.76
C THR A 233 15.39 10.47 -2.22
N ILE A 234 14.25 9.98 -2.71
CA ILE A 234 13.81 8.61 -2.46
C ILE A 234 13.77 7.82 -3.76
N THR A 235 14.01 6.53 -3.69
CA THR A 235 13.83 5.61 -4.81
C THR A 235 12.78 4.58 -4.45
N LEU A 236 11.73 4.50 -5.28
CA LEU A 236 10.75 3.44 -5.23
C LEU A 236 11.15 2.36 -6.23
N GLU A 237 11.21 1.12 -5.76
CA GLU A 237 11.47 -0.04 -6.59
C GLU A 237 10.41 -1.10 -6.28
N ASP A 238 9.67 -1.48 -7.30
CA ASP A 238 8.50 -2.33 -7.20
C ASP A 238 8.79 -3.62 -7.96
N HIS A 239 8.91 -4.73 -7.24
CA HIS A 239 9.20 -6.05 -7.78
C HIS A 239 7.92 -6.85 -7.90
N MET A 240 7.59 -7.23 -9.14
CA MET A 240 6.40 -8.01 -9.45
C MET A 240 6.77 -9.45 -9.84
N THR A 241 6.02 -10.42 -9.32
CA THR A 241 6.11 -11.83 -9.68
C THR A 241 4.74 -12.32 -10.12
N GLY A 242 4.63 -12.90 -11.31
CA GLY A 242 3.34 -13.30 -11.91
C GLY A 242 2.46 -12.13 -12.34
N ILE A 243 2.95 -10.89 -12.21
CA ILE A 243 2.29 -9.63 -12.52
C ILE A 243 3.26 -8.80 -13.38
N VAL A 244 2.74 -7.99 -14.29
CA VAL A 244 3.52 -7.07 -15.14
C VAL A 244 2.98 -5.67 -14.95
N TYR A 245 3.86 -4.72 -14.64
CA TYR A 245 3.55 -3.30 -14.53
C TYR A 245 2.95 -2.78 -15.84
N VAL A 246 1.94 -1.92 -15.72
CA VAL A 246 1.31 -1.26 -16.86
C VAL A 246 1.98 0.10 -17.07
N ASP A 247 2.77 0.22 -18.13
CA ASP A 247 3.48 1.45 -18.48
C ASP A 247 2.54 2.66 -18.57
N GLY A 248 2.97 3.77 -17.98
CA GLY A 248 2.20 5.02 -17.95
C GLY A 248 1.10 5.08 -16.89
N SER A 249 0.91 4.03 -16.08
CA SER A 249 -0.10 4.02 -15.00
C SER A 249 0.35 4.68 -13.69
N PHE A 250 1.63 5.06 -13.57
CA PHE A 250 2.18 5.64 -12.34
C PHE A 250 1.63 7.05 -12.10
N HIS A 251 1.09 7.28 -10.91
CA HIS A 251 0.59 8.57 -10.46
C HIS A 251 0.88 8.76 -8.97
N ALA A 252 1.20 9.97 -8.54
CA ALA A 252 1.52 10.29 -7.15
C ALA A 252 0.74 11.52 -6.67
N THR A 253 0.11 11.42 -5.50
CA THR A 253 -0.65 12.52 -4.90
C THR A 253 -0.31 12.70 -3.42
N THR A 254 -0.34 13.94 -2.95
CA THR A 254 -0.27 14.25 -1.52
C THR A 254 -1.59 13.91 -0.84
N SER A 255 -1.58 13.83 0.50
CA SER A 255 -2.81 13.71 1.30
C SER A 255 -3.83 14.84 1.08
N SER A 256 -3.40 16.01 0.60
CA SER A 256 -4.26 17.13 0.23
C SER A 256 -4.84 17.03 -1.19
N GLY A 257 -4.52 15.97 -1.94
CA GLY A 257 -4.97 15.77 -3.33
C GLY A 257 -4.14 16.51 -4.37
N THR A 258 -2.97 17.05 -4.01
CA THR A 258 -2.07 17.69 -4.98
C THR A 258 -1.34 16.63 -5.78
N ASP A 259 -1.45 16.68 -7.11
CA ASP A 259 -0.66 15.84 -8.00
C ASP A 259 0.82 16.23 -7.94
N VAL A 260 1.66 15.25 -7.61
CA VAL A 260 3.12 15.37 -7.49
C VAL A 260 3.84 14.35 -8.36
N THR A 261 3.16 13.79 -9.37
CA THR A 261 3.73 12.81 -10.31
C THR A 261 4.97 13.35 -11.01
N ASN A 262 4.97 14.66 -11.34
CA ASN A 262 6.12 15.33 -11.97
C ASN A 262 7.34 15.50 -11.05
N GLN A 263 7.21 15.18 -9.76
CA GLN A 263 8.32 15.17 -8.81
C GLN A 263 9.09 13.85 -8.82
N PHE A 264 8.73 12.95 -9.73
CA PHE A 264 9.42 11.69 -9.97
C PHE A 264 10.09 11.72 -11.34
N GLY A 265 11.28 11.13 -11.44
CA GLY A 265 12.01 11.01 -12.69
C GLY A 265 11.37 10.01 -13.65
N THR A 266 12.12 9.62 -14.68
CA THR A 266 11.67 8.61 -15.63
C THR A 266 11.43 7.28 -14.94
N ILE A 267 10.27 6.67 -15.20
CA ILE A 267 9.94 5.32 -14.74
C ILE A 267 10.76 4.32 -15.57
N GLY A 268 11.70 3.65 -14.92
CA GLY A 268 12.45 2.54 -15.48
C GLY A 268 11.90 1.19 -15.01
N LYS A 269 12.52 0.10 -15.46
CA LYS A 269 12.24 -1.24 -14.94
C LYS A 269 12.97 -1.47 -13.61
N ASP A 270 12.37 -2.29 -12.77
CA ASP A 270 13.02 -2.81 -11.56
C ASP A 270 14.15 -3.80 -11.90
N LYS A 271 15.02 -4.06 -10.92
CA LYS A 271 16.09 -5.05 -11.02
C LYS A 271 15.84 -6.22 -10.09
N VAL A 272 15.58 -7.40 -10.66
CA VAL A 272 15.50 -8.66 -9.91
C VAL A 272 16.78 -9.44 -10.16
N GLY A 273 17.68 -9.43 -9.17
CA GLY A 273 19.05 -9.92 -9.35
C GLY A 273 19.79 -9.09 -10.42
N ASN A 274 20.32 -9.75 -11.45
CA ASN A 274 21.06 -9.10 -12.54
C ASN A 274 20.21 -8.81 -13.78
N SER A 275 18.89 -9.05 -13.74
CA SER A 275 17.99 -8.89 -14.89
C SER A 275 16.92 -7.84 -14.63
N ASP A 276 16.35 -7.29 -15.71
CA ASP A 276 15.15 -6.47 -15.61
C ASP A 276 13.99 -7.34 -15.10
N GLY A 277 13.29 -6.84 -14.08
CA GLY A 277 12.05 -7.43 -13.61
C GLY A 277 10.84 -7.02 -14.45
N THR A 278 9.66 -7.34 -13.93
CA THR A 278 8.37 -6.99 -14.55
C THR A 278 7.65 -5.85 -13.84
N GLY A 279 8.28 -5.25 -12.83
CA GLY A 279 7.76 -4.09 -12.12
C GLY A 279 8.44 -2.81 -12.60
N PHE A 280 8.68 -1.88 -11.67
CA PHE A 280 9.22 -0.55 -12.02
C PHE A 280 10.23 -0.03 -10.98
N LYS A 281 11.05 0.93 -11.42
CA LYS A 281 11.95 1.70 -10.57
C LYS A 281 11.86 3.17 -10.91
N VAL A 282 11.77 4.01 -9.89
CA VAL A 282 11.74 5.46 -10.04
C VAL A 282 12.39 6.17 -8.87
N THR A 283 13.18 7.20 -9.17
CA THR A 283 13.78 8.08 -8.17
C THR A 283 13.09 9.44 -8.20
N SER A 284 12.81 10.01 -7.03
CA SER A 284 12.24 11.35 -6.91
C SER A 284 13.26 12.42 -7.31
N LEU A 285 12.76 13.60 -7.69
CA LEU A 285 13.57 14.82 -7.73
C LEU A 285 13.91 15.26 -6.30
N GLN A 286 14.97 16.05 -6.14
CA GLN A 286 15.35 16.64 -4.85
C GLN A 286 14.26 17.61 -4.33
N SER A 287 13.63 18.36 -5.25
CA SER A 287 12.53 19.29 -4.94
C SER A 287 11.35 18.60 -4.25
N PHE A 288 11.15 17.30 -4.51
CA PHE A 288 10.14 16.49 -3.84
C PHE A 288 10.35 16.49 -2.32
N VAL A 289 11.54 16.11 -1.88
CA VAL A 289 11.87 16.00 -0.45
C VAL A 289 11.90 17.40 0.18
N ASP A 290 12.46 18.39 -0.52
CA ASP A 290 12.54 19.77 -0.03
C ASP A 290 11.18 20.40 0.26
N THR A 291 10.20 20.12 -0.61
CA THR A 291 8.86 20.74 -0.60
C THR A 291 7.87 19.94 0.25
N TYR A 292 7.93 18.61 0.18
CA TYR A 292 6.93 17.72 0.77
C TYR A 292 7.44 16.94 1.98
N GLN A 293 8.63 17.23 2.53
CA GLN A 293 9.11 16.56 3.76
C GLN A 293 8.06 16.52 4.87
N GLY A 294 7.93 15.36 5.48
CA GLY A 294 6.93 15.09 6.51
C GLY A 294 5.48 15.11 6.03
N LYS A 295 5.21 15.22 4.73
CA LYS A 295 3.87 15.01 4.15
C LYS A 295 3.69 13.56 3.76
N GLN A 296 2.44 13.09 3.83
CA GLN A 296 2.08 11.77 3.31
C GLN A 296 1.81 11.86 1.82
N VAL A 297 2.37 10.92 1.07
CA VAL A 297 2.20 10.77 -0.38
C VAL A 297 1.70 9.36 -0.66
N THR A 298 0.70 9.27 -1.53
CA THR A 298 0.19 8.02 -2.07
C THR A 298 0.57 7.92 -3.54
N VAL A 299 1.26 6.84 -3.88
CA VAL A 299 1.51 6.45 -5.27
C VAL A 299 0.47 5.42 -5.66
N THR A 300 -0.11 5.55 -6.85
CA THR A 300 -1.03 4.59 -7.45
C THR A 300 -0.50 4.16 -8.81
N TYR A 301 -0.69 2.89 -9.16
CA TYR A 301 -0.29 2.32 -10.44
C TYR A 301 -1.06 1.04 -10.73
N GLN A 302 -0.92 0.51 -11.95
CA GLN A 302 -1.59 -0.69 -12.40
C GLN A 302 -0.61 -1.83 -12.69
N GLY A 303 -1.05 -3.05 -12.42
CA GLY A 303 -0.36 -4.28 -12.80
C GLY A 303 -1.31 -5.28 -13.45
N LYS A 304 -0.90 -5.88 -14.56
CA LYS A 304 -1.62 -6.97 -15.22
C LYS A 304 -1.18 -8.30 -14.64
N VAL A 305 -2.12 -9.09 -14.15
CA VAL A 305 -1.85 -10.44 -13.63
C VAL A 305 -1.70 -11.38 -14.81
N VAL A 306 -0.54 -12.01 -14.97
CA VAL A 306 -0.20 -12.79 -16.18
C VAL A 306 0.11 -14.25 -15.91
N ASN A 307 0.58 -14.59 -14.71
CA ASN A 307 1.01 -15.95 -14.39
C ASN A 307 0.85 -16.31 -12.89
N ALA A 308 -0.18 -15.81 -12.22
CA ALA A 308 -0.54 -16.30 -10.89
C ALA A 308 -1.25 -17.66 -11.00
N SER A 309 -1.04 -18.53 -10.03
CA SER A 309 -1.64 -19.86 -9.94
C SER A 309 -1.95 -20.20 -8.48
N LYS A 310 -2.77 -21.23 -8.25
CA LYS A 310 -3.04 -21.72 -6.89
C LYS A 310 -1.77 -22.11 -6.12
N ALA A 311 -0.77 -22.68 -6.82
CA ALA A 311 0.49 -23.09 -6.19
C ALA A 311 1.49 -21.93 -6.01
N ASN A 312 1.47 -20.96 -6.92
CA ASN A 312 2.35 -19.79 -6.91
C ASN A 312 1.50 -18.55 -7.14
N GLN A 313 1.07 -17.92 -6.04
CA GLN A 313 0.33 -16.67 -6.11
C GLN A 313 1.18 -15.57 -6.74
N GLY A 314 0.52 -14.60 -7.38
CA GLY A 314 1.19 -13.36 -7.77
C GLY A 314 1.68 -12.64 -6.52
N LEU A 315 2.79 -11.93 -6.63
CA LEU A 315 3.34 -11.12 -5.55
C LEU A 315 3.75 -9.76 -6.10
N ASN A 316 3.40 -8.71 -5.36
CA ASN A 316 3.83 -7.37 -5.68
C ASN A 316 4.52 -6.75 -4.46
N GLN A 317 5.84 -6.64 -4.48
CA GLN A 317 6.67 -6.11 -3.39
C GLN A 317 7.16 -4.72 -3.74
N ILE A 318 7.06 -3.75 -2.82
CA ILE A 318 7.61 -2.40 -3.01
C ILE A 318 8.69 -2.12 -1.97
N LEU A 319 9.75 -1.46 -2.43
CA LEU A 319 10.87 -0.99 -1.63
C LEU A 319 10.94 0.53 -1.75
N ILE A 320 11.11 1.21 -0.61
CA ILE A 320 11.45 2.62 -0.55
C ILE A 320 12.86 2.78 0.02
N THR A 321 13.78 3.21 -0.84
CA THR A 321 15.16 3.48 -0.47
C THR A 321 15.33 4.98 -0.25
N SER A 322 15.79 5.36 0.94
CA SER A 322 16.20 6.74 1.24
C SER A 322 17.63 6.98 0.78
N ASN A 323 17.84 7.92 -0.14
CA ASN A 323 19.18 8.33 -0.56
C ASN A 323 19.72 9.35 0.46
N TRP A 324 20.45 8.83 1.45
CA TRP A 324 20.96 9.59 2.60
C TRP A 324 21.94 10.68 2.18
N LEU A 325 21.83 11.86 2.80
CA LEU A 325 22.89 12.87 2.70
C LEU A 325 24.17 12.35 3.40
N PRO A 326 25.36 12.81 2.97
CA PRO A 326 26.61 12.41 3.58
C PRO A 326 26.63 12.67 5.10
N ASN A 327 27.17 11.71 5.85
CA ASN A 327 27.42 11.78 7.30
C ASN A 327 26.17 12.03 8.17
N VAL A 328 24.98 11.76 7.64
CA VAL A 328 23.72 11.79 8.40
C VAL A 328 23.65 10.63 9.37
N VAL A 329 23.97 9.43 8.90
CA VAL A 329 24.05 8.23 9.73
C VAL A 329 25.40 8.25 10.46
N PRO A 330 25.42 8.19 11.81
CA PRO A 330 26.67 8.15 12.55
C PRO A 330 27.53 6.92 12.16
N PRO A 331 28.87 6.98 12.24
CA PRO A 331 29.76 5.90 11.79
C PRO A 331 29.52 4.55 12.47
N ASP A 332 29.07 4.57 13.73
CA ASP A 332 28.84 3.37 14.54
C ASP A 332 27.41 2.82 14.42
N VAL A 333 26.59 3.41 13.54
CA VAL A 333 25.20 3.00 13.30
C VAL A 333 25.11 2.37 11.90
N PRO A 334 24.61 1.13 11.77
CA PRO A 334 24.38 0.53 10.47
C PRO A 334 23.52 1.43 9.59
N THR A 335 23.89 1.58 8.32
CA THR A 335 23.04 2.32 7.38
C THR A 335 21.72 1.57 7.26
N PRO A 336 20.58 2.25 7.48
CA PRO A 336 19.30 1.58 7.45
C PRO A 336 18.98 1.00 6.07
N GLY A 337 18.42 -0.21 6.05
CA GLY A 337 17.91 -0.83 4.84
C GLY A 337 16.69 -0.09 4.29
N PRO A 338 16.26 -0.41 3.05
CA PRO A 338 15.02 0.12 2.50
C PRO A 338 13.82 -0.30 3.34
N GLY A 339 12.79 0.55 3.39
CA GLY A 339 11.48 0.11 3.85
C GLY A 339 10.83 -0.78 2.81
N THR A 340 10.15 -1.83 3.24
CA THR A 340 9.57 -2.84 2.33
C THR A 340 8.14 -3.17 2.73
N ASP A 341 7.28 -3.42 1.75
CA ASP A 341 5.96 -4.01 1.97
C ASP A 341 5.54 -4.84 0.74
N GLU A 342 4.63 -5.78 0.93
CA GLU A 342 4.21 -6.70 -0.12
C GLU A 342 2.71 -6.97 -0.14
N THR A 343 2.19 -7.21 -1.34
CA THR A 343 0.77 -7.47 -1.58
C THR A 343 0.62 -8.75 -2.40
N PRO A 344 0.19 -9.85 -1.77
CA PRO A 344 -0.15 -11.09 -2.47
C PRO A 344 -1.37 -10.95 -3.37
N VAL A 345 -1.34 -11.65 -4.50
CA VAL A 345 -2.42 -11.69 -5.50
C VAL A 345 -2.72 -13.15 -5.86
N PRO A 346 -3.53 -13.86 -5.05
CA PRO A 346 -3.85 -15.25 -5.29
C PRO A 346 -4.84 -15.44 -6.46
N THR A 347 -4.84 -16.65 -6.98
CA THR A 347 -5.87 -17.15 -7.91
C THR A 347 -6.38 -18.49 -7.41
N TYR A 348 -7.61 -18.83 -7.77
CA TYR A 348 -8.25 -20.09 -7.36
C TYR A 348 -8.73 -20.89 -8.57
N ASP A 349 -8.85 -22.20 -8.34
CA ASP A 349 -9.33 -23.16 -9.33
C ASP A 349 -10.63 -23.79 -8.83
N VAL A 350 -11.54 -24.09 -9.76
CA VAL A 350 -12.81 -24.76 -9.48
C VAL A 350 -13.03 -25.84 -10.51
N ASN A 351 -13.42 -27.02 -10.04
CA ASN A 351 -13.79 -28.13 -10.90
C ASN A 351 -15.29 -28.19 -11.13
N LEU A 352 -15.67 -28.75 -12.26
CA LEU A 352 -17.01 -29.23 -12.55
C LEU A 352 -16.90 -30.73 -12.82
N LYS A 353 -17.78 -31.53 -12.20
CA LYS A 353 -17.92 -32.96 -12.47
C LYS A 353 -19.33 -33.25 -12.98
N LYS A 354 -19.42 -33.77 -14.19
CA LYS A 354 -20.68 -34.11 -14.86
C LYS A 354 -21.03 -35.58 -14.65
N ILE A 355 -22.27 -35.82 -14.20
CA ILE A 355 -22.79 -37.18 -13.92
C ILE A 355 -24.21 -37.36 -14.46
N SER A 356 -24.66 -38.61 -14.60
CA SER A 356 -26.07 -38.93 -14.86
C SER A 356 -26.93 -38.68 -13.62
N ALA A 357 -28.15 -38.21 -13.82
CA ALA A 357 -29.14 -38.11 -12.76
C ALA A 357 -29.68 -39.49 -12.33
N ALA A 358 -29.71 -40.48 -13.24
CA ALA A 358 -30.13 -41.85 -12.95
C ALA A 358 -29.06 -42.66 -12.20
N ASP A 359 -27.79 -42.43 -12.54
CA ASP A 359 -26.65 -43.09 -11.90
C ASP A 359 -25.56 -42.06 -11.58
N GLY A 360 -25.45 -41.72 -10.29
CA GLY A 360 -24.48 -40.73 -9.82
C GLY A 360 -23.01 -41.15 -9.94
N ASN A 361 -22.73 -42.43 -10.22
CA ASN A 361 -21.38 -42.92 -10.49
C ASN A 361 -21.01 -42.82 -11.97
N LYS A 362 -22.01 -42.74 -12.86
CA LYS A 362 -21.80 -42.61 -14.29
C LYS A 362 -21.40 -41.17 -14.63
N VAL A 363 -20.11 -40.98 -14.91
CA VAL A 363 -19.56 -39.72 -15.43
C VAL A 363 -19.94 -39.50 -16.88
N ILE A 364 -20.01 -38.24 -17.29
CA ILE A 364 -20.45 -37.84 -18.63
C ILE A 364 -19.36 -37.02 -19.33
N GLN A 365 -18.84 -37.57 -20.42
CA GLN A 365 -17.93 -36.88 -21.34
C GLN A 365 -18.72 -36.09 -22.40
N GLY A 366 -18.15 -35.00 -22.90
CA GLY A 366 -18.67 -34.26 -24.05
C GLY A 366 -19.73 -33.20 -23.74
N ALA A 367 -20.16 -33.04 -22.47
CA ALA A 367 -20.99 -31.91 -22.09
C ALA A 367 -20.19 -30.62 -22.22
N LYS A 368 -20.80 -29.56 -22.73
CA LYS A 368 -20.09 -28.31 -22.98
C LYS A 368 -20.59 -27.15 -22.14
N PHE A 369 -19.65 -26.35 -21.64
CA PHE A 369 -19.90 -25.25 -20.72
C PHE A 369 -19.15 -23.99 -21.10
N LYS A 370 -19.76 -22.84 -20.75
CA LYS A 370 -19.14 -21.51 -20.85
C LYS A 370 -19.16 -20.84 -19.48
N LEU A 371 -18.17 -19.97 -19.26
CA LEU A 371 -18.02 -19.17 -18.04
C LEU A 371 -18.31 -17.69 -18.35
N HIS A 372 -19.14 -17.09 -17.52
CA HIS A 372 -19.51 -15.68 -17.57
C HIS A 372 -19.30 -15.04 -16.20
N ASN A 373 -18.86 -13.79 -16.14
CA ASN A 373 -18.89 -12.98 -14.91
C ASN A 373 -20.08 -12.02 -15.01
N ASP A 374 -21.08 -12.24 -14.16
CA ASP A 374 -22.35 -11.49 -14.20
C ASP A 374 -22.15 -10.02 -13.78
N SER A 375 -21.25 -9.75 -12.82
CA SER A 375 -21.00 -8.40 -12.32
C SER A 375 -20.28 -7.52 -13.33
N LEU A 376 -19.40 -8.11 -14.13
CA LEU A 376 -18.64 -7.40 -15.16
C LEU A 376 -19.28 -7.48 -16.55
N ASN A 377 -20.34 -8.28 -16.72
CA ASN A 377 -20.99 -8.59 -18.00
C ASN A 377 -19.98 -9.05 -19.07
N GLN A 378 -19.16 -10.04 -18.70
CA GLN A 378 -18.04 -10.53 -19.51
C GLN A 378 -18.04 -12.05 -19.62
N TRP A 379 -17.95 -12.54 -20.85
CA TRP A 379 -17.64 -13.92 -21.16
C TRP A 379 -16.14 -14.15 -21.19
N TYR A 380 -15.76 -15.34 -20.73
CA TYR A 380 -14.38 -15.70 -20.51
C TYR A 380 -13.85 -16.54 -21.68
N VAL A 381 -12.72 -16.11 -22.22
CA VAL A 381 -12.02 -16.75 -23.34
C VAL A 381 -10.65 -17.18 -22.86
N TRP A 382 -10.43 -18.49 -22.75
CA TRP A 382 -9.18 -19.07 -22.29
C TRP A 382 -8.13 -19.14 -23.39
N ASN A 383 -6.93 -18.63 -23.10
CA ASN A 383 -5.76 -18.77 -23.95
C ASN A 383 -4.81 -19.80 -23.35
N THR A 384 -4.72 -20.97 -24.00
CA THR A 384 -3.84 -22.07 -23.58
C THR A 384 -2.35 -21.75 -23.71
N GLY A 385 -1.96 -20.87 -24.64
CA GLY A 385 -0.57 -20.51 -24.87
C GLY A 385 -0.01 -19.60 -23.76
N SER A 386 -0.83 -18.70 -23.23
CA SER A 386 -0.42 -17.75 -22.18
C SER A 386 -0.93 -18.09 -20.77
N ASN A 387 -1.78 -19.11 -20.63
CA ASN A 387 -2.47 -19.44 -19.37
C ASN A 387 -3.22 -18.24 -18.77
N GLN A 388 -3.85 -17.44 -19.65
CA GLN A 388 -4.61 -16.25 -19.29
C GLN A 388 -6.02 -16.29 -19.85
N TRP A 389 -6.91 -15.60 -19.15
CA TRP A 389 -8.22 -15.26 -19.65
C TRP A 389 -8.16 -13.97 -20.46
N THR A 390 -9.00 -13.91 -21.48
CA THR A 390 -9.40 -12.68 -22.18
C THR A 390 -10.92 -12.57 -22.10
N PHE A 391 -11.44 -11.37 -22.31
CA PHE A 391 -12.84 -11.05 -22.00
C PHE A 391 -13.56 -10.53 -23.24
N THR A 392 -14.79 -10.97 -23.44
CA THR A 392 -15.66 -10.54 -24.55
C THR A 392 -17.08 -10.36 -24.05
N THR A 393 -17.84 -9.44 -24.63
CA THR A 393 -19.28 -9.30 -24.35
C THR A 393 -20.13 -10.23 -25.23
N ASP A 394 -19.53 -10.83 -26.26
CA ASP A 394 -20.18 -11.74 -27.21
C ASP A 394 -20.01 -13.21 -26.76
N GLU A 395 -21.12 -13.85 -26.35
CA GLU A 395 -21.15 -15.25 -25.91
C GLU A 395 -20.60 -16.21 -26.98
N SER A 396 -20.75 -15.90 -28.27
CA SER A 396 -20.31 -16.79 -29.34
C SER A 396 -18.79 -16.95 -29.40
N LYS A 397 -18.04 -15.95 -28.91
CA LYS A 397 -16.58 -15.93 -28.86
C LYS A 397 -16.01 -16.53 -27.57
N ALA A 398 -16.86 -16.75 -26.57
CA ALA A 398 -16.49 -17.36 -25.29
C ALA A 398 -15.92 -18.77 -25.49
N THR A 399 -14.94 -19.16 -24.68
CA THR A 399 -14.41 -20.52 -24.74
C THR A 399 -15.46 -21.51 -24.28
N GLU A 400 -15.69 -22.53 -25.10
CA GLU A 400 -16.59 -23.64 -24.80
C GLU A 400 -15.76 -24.83 -24.30
N PHE A 401 -15.82 -25.08 -23.00
CA PHE A 401 -15.12 -26.18 -22.34
C PHE A 401 -15.92 -27.46 -22.46
N SER A 402 -15.27 -28.59 -22.76
CA SER A 402 -15.91 -29.90 -22.83
C SER A 402 -15.48 -30.80 -21.69
N THR A 403 -16.41 -31.54 -21.08
CA THR A 403 -16.08 -32.52 -20.05
C THR A 403 -15.23 -33.64 -20.65
N ASN A 404 -14.13 -33.96 -19.98
CA ASN A 404 -13.20 -35.01 -20.41
C ASN A 404 -13.75 -36.43 -20.14
N ALA A 405 -12.94 -37.46 -20.38
CA ALA A 405 -13.33 -38.86 -20.15
C ALA A 405 -13.74 -39.17 -18.70
N SER A 406 -13.22 -38.42 -17.72
CA SER A 406 -13.60 -38.50 -16.31
C SER A 406 -14.82 -37.64 -15.97
N GLY A 407 -15.44 -36.99 -16.96
CA GLY A 407 -16.56 -36.07 -16.81
C GLY A 407 -16.18 -34.74 -16.16
N VAL A 408 -14.90 -34.33 -16.19
CA VAL A 408 -14.41 -33.17 -15.47
C VAL A 408 -14.06 -32.00 -16.40
N ILE A 409 -14.36 -30.78 -15.96
CA ILE A 409 -13.80 -29.51 -16.45
C ILE A 409 -13.11 -28.84 -15.28
N ASN A 410 -11.99 -28.18 -15.54
CA ASN A 410 -11.25 -27.40 -14.55
C ASN A 410 -11.17 -25.94 -15.02
N PHE A 411 -11.82 -25.05 -14.28
CA PHE A 411 -11.73 -23.60 -14.46
C PHE A 411 -10.60 -23.10 -13.59
N THR A 412 -9.52 -22.62 -14.20
CA THR A 412 -8.30 -22.26 -13.48
C THR A 412 -8.08 -20.76 -13.40
N ARG A 413 -7.26 -20.36 -12.42
CA ARG A 413 -6.66 -19.03 -12.33
C ARG A 413 -7.70 -17.91 -12.26
N LEU A 414 -8.79 -18.16 -11.55
CA LEU A 414 -9.88 -17.22 -11.33
C LEU A 414 -9.61 -16.36 -10.10
N GLY A 415 -9.94 -15.08 -10.19
CA GLY A 415 -9.93 -14.15 -9.07
C GLY A 415 -11.23 -14.18 -8.26
N ALA A 416 -11.31 -13.29 -7.27
CA ALA A 416 -12.56 -13.04 -6.56
C ALA A 416 -13.62 -12.50 -7.53
N GLY A 417 -14.85 -13.00 -7.40
CA GLY A 417 -15.92 -12.64 -8.30
C GLY A 417 -17.14 -13.53 -8.16
N THR A 418 -18.20 -13.15 -8.90
CA THR A 418 -19.41 -13.97 -9.05
C THR A 418 -19.56 -14.33 -10.52
N TYR A 419 -19.53 -15.62 -10.78
CA TYR A 419 -19.53 -16.19 -12.11
C TYR A 419 -20.79 -17.05 -12.33
N THR A 420 -21.29 -17.07 -13.56
CA THR A 420 -22.25 -18.07 -14.02
C THR A 420 -21.53 -19.06 -14.92
N VAL A 421 -21.65 -20.35 -14.60
CA VAL A 421 -21.24 -21.44 -15.48
C VAL A 421 -22.50 -22.03 -16.11
N LYS A 422 -22.55 -22.05 -17.44
CA LYS A 422 -23.74 -22.42 -18.23
C LYS A 422 -23.45 -23.61 -19.13
N GLU A 423 -24.28 -24.65 -19.08
CA GLU A 423 -24.25 -25.73 -20.07
C GLU A 423 -24.78 -25.22 -21.42
N THR A 424 -23.97 -25.32 -22.48
CA THR A 424 -24.33 -24.88 -23.82
C THR A 424 -24.73 -26.02 -24.74
N GLN A 425 -24.10 -27.18 -24.56
CA GLN A 425 -24.38 -28.39 -25.32
C GLN A 425 -24.53 -29.60 -24.40
N VAL A 426 -25.71 -30.22 -24.48
CA VAL A 426 -26.01 -31.49 -23.83
C VAL A 426 -25.34 -32.61 -24.64
N PRO A 427 -24.61 -33.54 -24.00
CA PRO A 427 -24.00 -34.68 -24.67
C PRO A 427 -25.04 -35.67 -25.21
N THR A 428 -24.66 -36.42 -26.24
CA THR A 428 -25.52 -37.39 -26.93
C THR A 428 -26.07 -38.45 -25.97
N GLY A 429 -27.35 -38.79 -26.12
CA GLY A 429 -28.04 -39.79 -25.30
C GLY A 429 -28.72 -39.24 -24.04
N TYR A 430 -28.66 -37.92 -23.81
CA TYR A 430 -29.34 -37.24 -22.70
C TYR A 430 -30.42 -36.28 -23.21
N PHE A 431 -31.33 -35.87 -22.32
CA PHE A 431 -32.44 -35.00 -22.66
C PHE A 431 -31.98 -33.57 -22.95
N SER A 432 -32.05 -33.16 -24.21
CA SER A 432 -31.39 -31.95 -24.73
C SER A 432 -32.06 -30.61 -24.36
N PHE A 433 -33.31 -30.65 -23.88
CA PHE A 433 -34.08 -29.43 -23.57
C PHE A 433 -33.71 -28.78 -22.23
N VAL A 434 -33.02 -29.50 -21.34
CA VAL A 434 -32.63 -29.00 -20.02
C VAL A 434 -31.12 -28.80 -19.99
N LYS A 435 -30.70 -27.55 -19.78
CA LYS A 435 -29.29 -27.14 -19.73
C LYS A 435 -29.03 -26.42 -18.41
N PRO A 436 -28.53 -27.13 -17.39
CA PRO A 436 -28.29 -26.54 -16.08
C PRO A 436 -27.24 -25.41 -16.15
N SER A 437 -27.44 -24.43 -15.27
CA SER A 437 -26.49 -23.38 -14.98
C SER A 437 -26.31 -23.26 -13.47
N PHE A 438 -25.17 -22.73 -13.03
CA PHE A 438 -24.91 -22.49 -11.62
C PHE A 438 -24.06 -21.24 -11.40
N THR A 439 -24.29 -20.62 -10.25
CA THR A 439 -23.49 -19.52 -9.74
C THR A 439 -22.28 -20.07 -9.00
N LEU A 440 -21.11 -19.53 -9.30
CA LEU A 440 -19.85 -19.73 -8.61
C LEU A 440 -19.42 -18.39 -8.00
N LYS A 441 -19.33 -18.31 -6.68
CA LYS A 441 -18.82 -17.15 -5.96
C LYS A 441 -17.46 -17.48 -5.36
N ILE A 442 -16.46 -16.64 -5.62
CA ILE A 442 -15.11 -16.73 -5.08
C ILE A 442 -14.82 -15.43 -4.32
N THR A 443 -14.35 -15.52 -3.08
CA THR A 443 -13.93 -14.36 -2.28
C THR A 443 -12.41 -14.13 -2.40
N ASP A 444 -11.94 -12.94 -1.98
CA ASP A 444 -10.49 -12.62 -1.99
C ASP A 444 -9.65 -13.61 -1.18
N ASP A 445 -10.20 -14.09 -0.06
CA ASP A 445 -9.57 -15.07 0.83
C ASP A 445 -9.75 -16.52 0.37
N GLY A 446 -10.41 -16.76 -0.77
CA GLY A 446 -10.44 -18.06 -1.45
C GLY A 446 -11.59 -18.98 -1.06
N HIS A 447 -12.59 -18.47 -0.35
CA HIS A 447 -13.81 -19.23 -0.09
C HIS A 447 -14.69 -19.30 -1.34
N VAL A 448 -15.16 -20.51 -1.62
CA VAL A 448 -15.95 -20.83 -2.81
C VAL A 448 -17.34 -21.30 -2.41
N THR A 449 -18.36 -20.67 -3.01
CA THR A 449 -19.76 -21.09 -2.90
C THR A 449 -20.32 -21.38 -4.28
N ILE A 450 -20.97 -22.53 -4.43
CA ILE A 450 -21.56 -23.02 -5.68
C ILE A 450 -23.04 -23.27 -5.43
N THR A 451 -23.91 -22.72 -6.28
CA THR A 451 -25.36 -22.85 -6.16
C THR A 451 -25.99 -22.94 -7.54
N GLY A 452 -26.83 -23.94 -7.79
CA GLY A 452 -27.54 -24.04 -9.05
C GLY A 452 -28.48 -22.84 -9.28
N LYS A 453 -28.60 -22.41 -10.54
CA LYS A 453 -29.30 -21.18 -10.94
C LYS A 453 -30.62 -21.48 -11.64
N ASP A 454 -30.59 -21.84 -12.92
CA ASP A 454 -31.85 -22.06 -13.68
C ASP A 454 -32.53 -23.38 -13.33
N GLN A 455 -31.76 -24.40 -12.94
CA GLN A 455 -32.25 -25.68 -12.43
C GLN A 455 -31.49 -26.10 -11.17
N PRO A 456 -31.84 -25.53 -10.00
CA PRO A 456 -31.04 -25.67 -8.78
C PRO A 456 -30.83 -27.12 -8.35
N GLY A 457 -31.83 -27.99 -8.51
CA GLY A 457 -31.72 -29.41 -8.12
C GLY A 457 -30.82 -30.27 -9.02
N LEU A 458 -30.31 -29.73 -10.13
CA LEU A 458 -29.35 -30.42 -11.01
C LEU A 458 -27.89 -30.08 -10.69
N THR A 459 -27.63 -29.17 -9.75
CA THR A 459 -26.27 -28.85 -9.30
C THR A 459 -26.14 -29.05 -7.80
N GLY A 460 -25.11 -29.80 -7.38
CA GLY A 460 -24.77 -29.93 -5.97
C GLY A 460 -24.29 -28.62 -5.37
N THR A 461 -24.79 -28.27 -4.18
CA THR A 461 -24.37 -27.07 -3.46
C THR A 461 -23.02 -27.28 -2.80
N VAL A 462 -22.13 -26.30 -2.96
CA VAL A 462 -20.90 -26.17 -2.16
C VAL A 462 -21.05 -24.89 -1.35
N ASN A 463 -20.89 -24.96 -0.03
CA ASN A 463 -20.99 -23.79 0.83
C ASN A 463 -19.65 -23.49 1.48
N ASN A 464 -19.10 -22.31 1.19
CA ASN A 464 -17.91 -21.78 1.85
C ASN A 464 -16.72 -22.76 1.90
N ALA A 465 -16.45 -23.46 0.80
CA ALA A 465 -15.30 -24.36 0.70
C ALA A 465 -14.00 -23.56 0.59
N ASP A 466 -12.97 -23.97 1.31
CA ASP A 466 -11.66 -23.34 1.21
C ASP A 466 -10.91 -23.79 -0.05
N GLY A 467 -10.82 -22.88 -1.02
CA GLY A 467 -10.14 -23.08 -2.30
C GLY A 467 -8.62 -23.09 -2.21
N LYS A 468 -8.04 -22.68 -1.07
CA LYS A 468 -6.59 -22.75 -0.84
C LYS A 468 -6.15 -24.18 -0.59
N THR A 469 -6.89 -24.91 0.25
CA THR A 469 -6.56 -26.29 0.65
C THR A 469 -7.01 -27.31 -0.39
N THR A 470 -8.20 -27.16 -0.95
CA THR A 470 -8.78 -28.12 -1.91
C THR A 470 -9.25 -27.40 -3.18
N THR A 471 -9.54 -28.15 -4.24
CA THR A 471 -10.15 -27.59 -5.45
C THR A 471 -11.64 -27.90 -5.42
N PRO A 472 -12.51 -26.93 -5.07
CA PRO A 472 -13.95 -27.17 -4.93
C PRO A 472 -14.55 -27.69 -6.23
N THR A 473 -15.52 -28.60 -6.13
CA THR A 473 -16.09 -29.29 -7.30
C THR A 473 -17.61 -29.10 -7.37
N ALA A 474 -18.09 -28.48 -8.43
CA ALA A 474 -19.52 -28.44 -8.79
C ALA A 474 -19.93 -29.78 -9.39
N VAL A 475 -20.83 -30.53 -8.73
CA VAL A 475 -21.39 -31.76 -9.31
C VAL A 475 -22.66 -31.42 -10.08
N VAL A 476 -22.67 -31.63 -11.39
CA VAL A 476 -23.77 -31.24 -12.30
C VAL A 476 -24.39 -32.46 -12.98
N LYS A 477 -25.70 -32.64 -12.81
CA LYS A 477 -26.46 -33.80 -13.29
C LYS A 477 -27.11 -33.54 -14.64
N ASN A 478 -27.09 -34.54 -15.54
CA ASN A 478 -27.92 -34.53 -16.76
C ASN A 478 -29.00 -35.59 -16.61
N ILE A 479 -30.18 -35.23 -17.06
CA ILE A 479 -31.34 -36.10 -17.03
C ILE A 479 -31.44 -36.88 -18.35
N ASP A 480 -31.80 -38.15 -18.25
CA ASP A 480 -32.06 -39.01 -19.41
C ASP A 480 -33.48 -38.76 -19.95
N ASN A 481 -34.42 -38.39 -19.06
CA ASN A 481 -35.81 -38.08 -19.42
C ASN A 481 -36.47 -37.15 -18.38
N ILE A 482 -37.68 -36.67 -18.70
CA ILE A 482 -38.40 -35.65 -17.91
C ILE A 482 -38.74 -36.09 -16.47
N THR A 483 -38.87 -37.38 -16.19
CA THR A 483 -39.23 -37.86 -14.83
C THR A 483 -38.10 -37.70 -13.82
N GLN A 484 -36.88 -37.48 -14.31
CA GLN A 484 -35.68 -37.26 -13.50
C GLN A 484 -35.45 -35.77 -13.18
N LEU A 485 -36.34 -34.87 -13.63
CA LEU A 485 -36.36 -33.51 -13.11
C LEU A 485 -36.61 -33.58 -11.60
N PRO A 486 -35.89 -32.76 -10.79
CA PRO A 486 -36.16 -32.69 -9.37
C PRO A 486 -37.64 -32.41 -9.13
N GLN A 487 -38.35 -33.36 -8.52
CA GLN A 487 -39.72 -33.14 -8.07
C GLN A 487 -39.65 -32.05 -6.99
N THR A 488 -40.28 -30.91 -7.25
CA THR A 488 -40.12 -29.70 -6.44
C THR A 488 -40.69 -29.91 -5.04
N GLY A 489 -39.83 -30.29 -4.10
CA GLY A 489 -40.07 -30.34 -2.66
C GLY A 489 -39.23 -29.31 -1.92
N ALA A 490 -39.37 -28.04 -2.26
CA ALA A 490 -38.92 -26.92 -1.42
C ALA A 490 -39.74 -25.68 -1.79
N THR A 491 -40.23 -25.02 -0.76
CA THR A 491 -41.33 -24.05 -0.76
C THR A 491 -41.17 -22.90 -1.77
N THR A 492 -42.29 -22.59 -2.42
CA THR A 492 -42.70 -21.30 -3.02
C THR A 492 -42.40 -20.91 -4.48
N MET A 493 -41.67 -21.66 -5.33
CA MET A 493 -41.53 -21.30 -6.76
C MET A 493 -41.64 -22.46 -7.78
N GLY A 494 -42.10 -23.64 -7.37
CA GLY A 494 -41.99 -24.89 -8.15
C GLY A 494 -43.07 -25.21 -9.21
N VAL A 495 -44.10 -24.38 -9.42
CA VAL A 495 -45.26 -24.82 -10.23
C VAL A 495 -45.12 -24.54 -11.73
N MET A 496 -44.25 -23.63 -12.18
CA MET A 496 -44.25 -23.22 -13.60
C MET A 496 -43.52 -24.16 -14.58
N LEU A 497 -42.46 -24.88 -14.18
CA LEU A 497 -41.64 -25.63 -15.17
C LEU A 497 -42.25 -26.98 -15.58
N VAL A 498 -42.79 -27.75 -14.63
CA VAL A 498 -43.49 -29.01 -14.95
C VAL A 498 -44.86 -28.71 -15.57
N GLY A 499 -45.53 -27.64 -15.14
CA GLY A 499 -46.79 -27.18 -15.71
C GLY A 499 -46.66 -26.70 -17.16
N ALA A 500 -45.64 -25.89 -17.48
CA ALA A 500 -45.46 -25.36 -18.85
C ALA A 500 -45.15 -26.45 -19.88
N PHE A 501 -44.32 -27.45 -19.54
CA PHE A 501 -44.04 -28.57 -20.45
C PHE A 501 -45.19 -29.58 -20.54
N ALA A 502 -45.95 -29.79 -19.46
CA ALA A 502 -47.17 -30.60 -19.52
C ALA A 502 -48.24 -29.95 -20.43
N ILE A 503 -48.36 -28.62 -20.42
CA ILE A 503 -49.27 -27.87 -21.32
C ILE A 503 -48.83 -28.00 -22.79
N ILE A 504 -47.53 -27.95 -23.09
CA ILE A 504 -47.00 -28.15 -24.45
C ILE A 504 -47.28 -29.57 -24.96
N LEU A 505 -47.15 -30.59 -24.09
CA LEU A 505 -47.45 -31.99 -24.45
C LEU A 505 -48.96 -32.24 -24.66
N VAL A 506 -49.83 -31.68 -23.82
CA VAL A 506 -51.28 -31.79 -23.99
C VAL A 506 -51.75 -31.10 -25.28
N ALA A 507 -51.12 -29.99 -25.69
CA ALA A 507 -51.41 -29.33 -26.97
C ALA A 507 -50.99 -30.18 -28.19
N THR A 508 -49.86 -30.89 -28.13
CA THR A 508 -49.45 -31.80 -29.21
C THR A 508 -50.28 -33.09 -29.28
N ALA A 509 -50.70 -33.64 -28.14
CA ALA A 509 -51.57 -34.83 -28.10
C ALA A 509 -53.01 -34.54 -28.56
N SER A 510 -53.56 -33.37 -28.19
CA SER A 510 -54.88 -32.93 -28.65
C SER A 510 -54.90 -32.53 -30.14
N GLY A 511 -53.79 -32.00 -30.66
CA GLY A 511 -53.62 -31.77 -32.11
C GLY A 511 -53.61 -33.05 -32.94
N PHE A 512 -52.98 -34.13 -32.44
CA PHE A 512 -52.95 -35.43 -33.13
C PHE A 512 -54.30 -36.16 -33.08
N ALA A 513 -55.05 -36.03 -31.97
CA ALA A 513 -56.42 -36.55 -31.87
C ALA A 513 -57.40 -35.79 -32.77
N ALA A 514 -57.29 -34.45 -32.87
CA ALA A 514 -58.12 -33.64 -33.77
C ALA A 514 -57.84 -33.90 -35.26
N TYR A 515 -56.60 -34.25 -35.62
CA TYR A 515 -56.23 -34.64 -36.99
C TYR A 515 -56.83 -36.00 -37.40
N ARG A 516 -56.91 -36.97 -36.47
CA ARG A 516 -57.47 -38.31 -36.74
C ARG A 516 -59.00 -38.29 -36.88
N VAL A 517 -59.70 -37.50 -36.06
CA VAL A 517 -61.17 -37.35 -36.11
C VAL A 517 -61.66 -36.64 -37.40
N ARG A 518 -60.82 -35.82 -38.04
CA ARG A 518 -61.15 -35.19 -39.34
C ARG A 518 -60.99 -36.12 -40.54
N HIS A 519 -60.21 -37.20 -40.45
CA HIS A 519 -60.01 -38.12 -41.58
C HIS A 519 -60.97 -39.31 -41.59
N GLU A 520 -61.64 -39.63 -40.48
CA GLU A 520 -62.64 -40.72 -40.41
C GLU A 520 -64.08 -40.27 -40.73
N ASN A 521 -64.34 -38.96 -40.81
CA ASN A 521 -65.70 -38.40 -41.02
C ASN A 521 -65.93 -37.71 -42.38
N LEU A 522 -65.04 -37.89 -43.36
CA LEU A 522 -65.33 -37.49 -44.75
C LEU A 522 -65.89 -38.69 -45.53
N GLY A 523 -67.12 -39.07 -45.16
CA GLY A 523 -67.98 -39.94 -45.95
C GLY A 523 -68.75 -39.13 -47.00
N ASP A 524 -68.99 -39.78 -48.13
CA ASP A 524 -69.56 -39.24 -49.37
C ASP A 524 -70.91 -38.50 -49.26
N GLY A 525 -71.03 -37.41 -50.04
CA GLY A 525 -72.26 -36.94 -50.70
C GLY A 525 -72.96 -35.68 -50.12
N PRO A 526 -73.80 -34.97 -50.91
CA PRO A 526 -74.32 -35.31 -52.25
C PRO A 526 -74.06 -34.27 -53.35
N ALA A 527 -74.29 -34.73 -54.59
CA ALA A 527 -74.31 -33.96 -55.83
C ALA A 527 -75.45 -32.93 -55.87
N ILE A 528 -75.19 -31.79 -56.53
CA ILE A 528 -76.20 -30.79 -56.90
C ILE A 528 -76.45 -30.94 -58.40
N ALA A 529 -77.74 -31.04 -58.76
CA ALA A 529 -78.27 -31.11 -60.12
C ALA A 529 -78.15 -29.79 -60.88
#